data_AF-A0A6C0GII9-F1
#
_entry.id   AF-A0A6C0GII9-F1
#
_cell.length_a   1.000
_cell.length_b   1.000
_cell.length_c   1.000
_cell.angle_alpha   90.00
_cell.angle_beta   90.00
_cell.angle_gamma   90.00
#
_symmetry.space_group_name_H-M   'P 1'
#
loop_
_entity.id
_entity.type
_entity.pdbx_description
1 polymer ?
#
loop_
_entity_poly.entity_id
_entity_poly.type
_entity_poly.pdbx_seq_one_letter_code
_entity_poly.pdbx_strand_id
1 'polypeptide(L)'
;MSKKLNNNELKAIGFYDVDLLKSGGKLAKGLLKQKLYTKDEILATFAQLIENPAQYVDDEVFGALAAAIQIKQPFIQAKKKQANEFTLKPQSPAYKVYGAKQIEAGALQQMDTAMRLPVSLAGALMPDAHHGYGLPIGGVLATTSNTVIPFAVGVDIACRMCMSVFDIDASFLEQKGNMLKSYLLENTLFGLDTKANHPLPDDVFDLPEWKATDVIRSLRYKAEAQIGTSGTGNHFVEWGIIEISMESPELKLPAGKYLTLLSHSGSRGFGANIANHYSKLAIERTKLPKEAQHLAWLDLDSEEGQEYWIAMNLAGEYASANHHQIHRKMAKVLNVKPAIIVENHHNFAWKETLSDGTPVIVHRKGATPAGKGVLGIIPGSSAQPGFVIKGKGDPVSINSASHGAGRLMSRTKALNSLNKQDVKKMLADKGVTMIGGDLDEAPMVYKDIHQVIEAQQDLVEVLGKFTPKIVRMADPDRRKGSRED
;
A
#
# COMPACT_ATOMS: atom_id res chain seq x y z
N MET A 1 0.03 34.29 -22.32
CA MET A 1 -0.33 32.93 -22.78
C MET A 1 -1.74 32.62 -22.30
N SER A 2 -2.68 32.33 -23.21
CA SER A 2 -4.08 31.99 -22.85
C SER A 2 -4.11 30.72 -22.00
N LYS A 3 -4.47 30.83 -20.72
CA LYS A 3 -4.71 29.68 -19.82
C LYS A 3 -5.84 28.84 -20.41
N LYS A 4 -5.54 27.67 -20.98
CA LYS A 4 -6.57 26.74 -21.48
C LYS A 4 -7.44 26.27 -20.30
N LEU A 5 -8.74 26.06 -20.57
CA LEU A 5 -9.61 25.29 -19.69
C LEU A 5 -9.26 23.81 -19.82
N ASN A 6 -9.19 23.08 -18.71
CA ASN A 6 -8.99 21.63 -18.71
C ASN A 6 -10.25 20.88 -18.24
N ASN A 7 -10.31 19.57 -18.54
CA ASN A 7 -11.48 18.75 -18.22
C ASN A 7 -11.73 18.61 -16.70
N ASN A 8 -10.71 18.73 -15.85
CA ASN A 8 -10.88 18.65 -14.40
C ASN A 8 -11.61 19.90 -13.88
N GLU A 9 -11.33 21.07 -14.43
CA GLU A 9 -12.03 22.33 -14.11
C GLU A 9 -13.50 22.27 -14.50
N LEU A 10 -13.82 21.69 -15.66
CA LEU A 10 -15.21 21.48 -16.11
C LEU A 10 -15.95 20.45 -15.25
N LYS A 11 -15.28 19.34 -14.90
CA LYS A 11 -15.85 18.33 -13.99
C LYS A 11 -16.14 18.89 -12.60
N ALA A 12 -15.29 19.81 -12.10
CA ALA A 12 -15.48 20.45 -10.80
C ALA A 12 -16.79 21.25 -10.71
N ILE A 13 -17.28 21.77 -11.85
CA ILE A 13 -18.53 22.53 -11.93
C ILE A 13 -19.70 21.70 -12.50
N GLY A 14 -19.56 20.38 -12.62
CA GLY A 14 -20.66 19.44 -12.89
C GLY A 14 -20.74 18.86 -14.31
N PHE A 15 -19.74 19.08 -15.16
CA PHE A 15 -19.67 18.45 -16.49
C PHE A 15 -19.13 17.02 -16.38
N TYR A 16 -20.01 16.07 -16.05
CA TYR A 16 -19.62 14.66 -15.87
C TYR A 16 -19.72 13.82 -17.14
N ASP A 17 -20.56 14.23 -18.09
CA ASP A 17 -20.81 13.53 -19.35
C ASP A 17 -19.72 13.88 -20.40
N VAL A 18 -19.28 12.87 -21.16
CA VAL A 18 -18.17 13.02 -22.13
C VAL A 18 -18.54 13.98 -23.26
N ASP A 19 -19.79 14.00 -23.70
CA ASP A 19 -20.24 14.87 -24.78
C ASP A 19 -20.37 16.30 -24.28
N LEU A 20 -20.84 16.50 -23.04
CA LEU A 20 -20.83 17.81 -22.38
C LEU A 20 -19.41 18.35 -22.19
N LEU A 21 -18.44 17.51 -21.81
CA LEU A 21 -17.05 17.92 -21.69
C LEU A 21 -16.45 18.36 -23.03
N LYS A 22 -16.76 17.63 -24.11
CA LYS A 22 -16.32 17.99 -25.47
C LYS A 22 -16.97 19.29 -25.95
N SER A 23 -18.29 19.43 -25.81
CA SER A 23 -19.02 20.61 -26.28
C SER A 23 -18.67 21.85 -25.46
N GLY A 24 -18.64 21.74 -24.13
CA GLY A 24 -18.21 22.81 -23.23
C GLY A 24 -16.76 23.23 -23.46
N GLY A 25 -15.84 22.27 -23.63
CA GLY A 25 -14.43 22.56 -23.95
C GLY A 25 -14.26 23.26 -25.31
N LYS A 26 -15.04 22.87 -26.32
CA LYS A 26 -15.03 23.51 -27.65
C LYS A 26 -15.53 24.96 -27.57
N LEU A 27 -16.63 25.20 -26.86
CA LEU A 27 -17.20 26.54 -26.68
C LEU A 27 -16.24 27.45 -25.91
N ALA A 28 -15.73 27.00 -24.77
CA ALA A 28 -14.77 27.75 -23.96
C ALA A 28 -13.51 28.13 -24.76
N LYS A 29 -12.99 27.23 -25.59
CA LYS A 29 -11.85 27.51 -26.48
C LYS A 29 -12.17 28.60 -27.50
N GLY A 30 -13.39 28.62 -28.05
CA GLY A 30 -13.87 29.65 -28.97
C GLY A 30 -13.93 31.03 -28.31
N LEU A 31 -14.59 31.11 -27.14
CA LEU A 31 -14.76 32.36 -26.38
C LEU A 31 -13.43 32.96 -25.93
N LEU A 32 -12.50 32.14 -25.42
CA LEU A 32 -11.16 32.57 -25.04
C LEU A 32 -10.34 33.05 -26.25
N LYS A 33 -10.46 32.37 -27.39
CA LYS A 33 -9.73 32.75 -28.62
C LYS A 33 -10.21 34.10 -29.15
N GLN A 34 -11.51 34.36 -29.07
CA GLN A 34 -12.13 35.61 -29.50
C GLN A 34 -12.02 36.73 -28.45
N LYS A 35 -11.47 36.44 -27.26
CA LYS A 35 -11.37 37.36 -26.11
C LYS A 35 -12.72 37.95 -25.68
N LEU A 36 -13.81 37.22 -25.92
CA LEU A 36 -15.17 37.62 -25.51
C LEU A 36 -15.40 37.41 -24.02
N TYR A 37 -14.71 36.43 -23.43
CA TYR A 37 -14.77 36.09 -22.02
C TYR A 37 -13.39 35.75 -21.49
N THR A 38 -13.18 36.01 -20.20
CA THR A 38 -12.07 35.49 -19.42
C THR A 38 -12.35 34.05 -18.99
N LYS A 39 -11.30 33.37 -18.52
CA LYS A 39 -11.41 31.99 -18.02
C LYS A 39 -12.39 31.87 -16.85
N ASP A 40 -12.33 32.81 -15.93
CA ASP A 40 -13.10 32.78 -14.69
C ASP A 40 -14.57 33.09 -14.96
N GLU A 41 -14.87 34.01 -15.89
CA GLU A 41 -16.24 34.27 -16.35
C GLU A 41 -16.84 33.03 -17.03
N ILE A 42 -16.09 32.32 -17.88
CA ILE A 42 -16.58 31.08 -18.52
C ILE A 42 -16.92 30.03 -17.45
N LEU A 43 -16.05 29.84 -16.45
CA LEU A 43 -16.30 28.87 -15.39
C LEU A 43 -17.53 29.24 -14.55
N ALA A 44 -17.70 30.53 -14.24
CA ALA A 44 -18.87 31.03 -13.52
C ALA A 44 -20.16 30.83 -14.32
N THR A 45 -20.18 31.18 -15.59
CA THR A 45 -21.35 30.98 -16.48
C THR A 45 -21.65 29.50 -16.67
N PHE A 46 -20.62 28.66 -16.84
CA PHE A 46 -20.80 27.21 -16.99
C PHE A 46 -21.35 26.56 -15.72
N ALA A 47 -20.96 27.04 -14.53
CA ALA A 47 -21.56 26.58 -13.28
C ALA A 47 -23.06 26.94 -13.22
N GLN A 48 -23.42 28.16 -13.64
CA GLN A 48 -24.83 28.59 -13.73
C GLN A 48 -25.63 27.79 -14.77
N LEU A 49 -25.04 27.47 -15.91
CA LEU A 49 -25.64 26.59 -16.93
C LEU A 49 -25.94 25.19 -16.39
N ILE A 50 -25.10 24.67 -15.51
CA ILE A 50 -25.29 23.36 -14.88
C ILE A 50 -26.40 23.40 -13.83
N GLU A 51 -26.51 24.48 -13.07
CA GLU A 51 -27.54 24.65 -12.04
C GLU A 51 -28.90 24.98 -12.65
N ASN A 52 -28.94 25.90 -13.61
CA ASN A 52 -30.15 26.51 -14.15
C ASN A 52 -30.16 26.49 -15.70
N PRO A 53 -30.03 25.32 -16.37
CA PRO A 53 -29.89 25.27 -17.82
C PRO A 53 -31.07 25.89 -18.57
N ALA A 54 -32.28 25.82 -18.01
CA ALA A 54 -33.50 26.37 -18.61
C ALA A 54 -33.45 27.89 -18.80
N GLN A 55 -32.62 28.63 -18.05
CA GLN A 55 -32.49 30.09 -18.20
C GLN A 55 -31.66 30.49 -19.41
N TYR A 56 -30.91 29.54 -19.99
CA TYR A 56 -29.93 29.82 -21.02
C TYR A 56 -30.24 29.16 -22.35
N VAL A 57 -31.33 28.38 -22.47
CA VAL A 57 -31.65 27.63 -23.72
C VAL A 57 -31.84 28.53 -24.94
N ASP A 58 -32.33 29.76 -24.73
CA ASP A 58 -32.52 30.76 -25.78
C ASP A 58 -31.33 31.72 -25.93
N ASP A 59 -30.24 31.51 -25.19
CA ASP A 59 -29.03 32.34 -25.27
C ASP A 59 -28.25 32.06 -26.57
N GLU A 60 -27.88 33.12 -27.30
CA GLU A 60 -27.19 33.01 -28.60
C GLU A 60 -25.82 32.33 -28.52
N VAL A 61 -25.16 32.39 -27.36
CA VAL A 61 -23.80 31.89 -27.14
C VAL A 61 -23.83 30.53 -26.43
N PHE A 62 -24.66 30.40 -25.41
CA PHE A 62 -24.68 29.26 -24.50
C PHE A 62 -25.86 28.30 -24.73
N GLY A 63 -26.88 28.67 -25.52
CA GLY A 63 -28.13 27.91 -25.66
C GLY A 63 -27.97 26.49 -26.13
N ALA A 64 -27.08 26.24 -27.10
CA ALA A 64 -26.79 24.89 -27.56
C ALA A 64 -26.19 24.00 -26.45
N LEU A 65 -25.35 24.57 -25.58
CA LEU A 65 -24.77 23.86 -24.45
C LEU A 65 -25.79 23.68 -23.32
N ALA A 66 -26.60 24.71 -23.05
CA ALA A 66 -27.68 24.70 -22.06
C ALA A 66 -28.71 23.60 -22.37
N ALA A 67 -29.14 23.50 -23.63
CA ALA A 67 -30.08 22.47 -24.08
C ALA A 67 -29.49 21.06 -23.90
N ALA A 68 -28.21 20.86 -24.25
CA ALA A 68 -27.54 19.59 -24.04
C ALA A 68 -27.43 19.23 -22.54
N ILE A 69 -27.13 20.21 -21.69
CA ILE A 69 -27.11 20.04 -20.22
C ILE A 69 -28.51 19.68 -19.71
N GLN A 70 -29.57 20.33 -20.21
CA GLN A 70 -30.94 20.08 -19.78
C GLN A 70 -31.37 18.63 -20.08
N ILE A 71 -31.03 18.11 -21.25
CA ILE A 71 -31.28 16.69 -21.61
C ILE A 71 -30.57 15.75 -20.61
N LYS A 72 -29.38 16.14 -20.17
CA LYS A 72 -28.52 15.34 -19.27
C LYS A 72 -28.73 15.67 -17.78
N GLN A 73 -29.66 16.55 -17.43
CA GLN A 73 -29.86 16.97 -16.03
C GLN A 73 -30.10 15.77 -15.09
N PRO A 74 -30.96 14.79 -15.41
CA PRO A 74 -31.14 13.63 -14.54
C PRO A 74 -29.85 12.88 -14.21
N PHE A 75 -28.95 12.74 -15.20
CA PHE A 75 -27.63 12.15 -15.03
C PHE A 75 -26.70 13.03 -14.17
N ILE A 76 -26.71 14.34 -14.40
CA ILE A 76 -25.91 15.30 -13.62
C ILE A 76 -26.37 15.33 -12.16
N GLN A 77 -27.69 15.36 -11.89
CA GLN A 77 -28.23 15.30 -10.53
C GLN A 77 -27.93 13.97 -9.85
N ALA A 78 -28.02 12.84 -10.56
CA ALA A 78 -27.64 11.53 -10.03
C ALA A 78 -26.15 11.49 -9.65
N LYS A 79 -25.26 12.08 -10.46
CA LYS A 79 -23.84 12.21 -10.15
C LYS A 79 -23.56 13.20 -9.01
N LYS A 80 -24.25 14.34 -8.93
CA LYS A 80 -24.15 15.30 -7.81
C LYS A 80 -24.62 14.67 -6.49
N LYS A 81 -25.73 13.93 -6.50
CA LYS A 81 -26.25 13.19 -5.33
C LYS A 81 -25.34 12.06 -4.85
N GLN A 82 -24.40 11.59 -5.68
CA GLN A 82 -23.43 10.56 -5.31
C GLN A 82 -22.14 11.11 -4.65
N ALA A 83 -21.94 12.43 -4.62
CA ALA A 83 -20.82 13.03 -3.89
C ALA A 83 -21.31 13.45 -2.50
N ASN A 84 -21.02 12.63 -1.50
CA ASN A 84 -21.40 12.93 -0.12
C ASN A 84 -20.33 13.83 0.51
N GLU A 85 -20.73 15.02 0.96
CA GLU A 85 -19.86 15.92 1.74
C GLU A 85 -19.92 15.54 3.22
N PHE A 86 -18.75 15.38 3.83
CA PHE A 86 -18.63 15.04 5.24
C PHE A 86 -17.69 16.00 5.95
N THR A 87 -18.00 16.25 7.22
CA THR A 87 -17.13 17.00 8.13
C THR A 87 -16.43 16.05 9.10
N LEU A 88 -15.30 16.49 9.63
CA LEU A 88 -14.58 15.76 10.66
C LEU A 88 -15.26 15.97 12.03
N LYS A 89 -15.23 14.94 12.87
CA LYS A 89 -15.53 15.05 14.30
C LYS A 89 -14.64 16.15 14.91
N PRO A 90 -15.16 16.99 15.82
CA PRO A 90 -14.40 18.11 16.38
C PRO A 90 -13.20 17.63 17.21
N GLN A 91 -13.29 16.44 17.80
CA GLN A 91 -12.22 15.82 18.59
C GLN A 91 -12.01 14.38 18.13
N SER A 92 -10.75 13.96 18.18
CA SER A 92 -10.35 12.58 17.94
C SER A 92 -10.71 11.72 19.15
N PRO A 93 -11.43 10.59 18.95
CA PRO A 93 -11.56 9.58 19.99
C PRO A 93 -10.20 9.10 20.47
N ALA A 94 -10.10 8.70 21.74
CA ALA A 94 -8.85 8.16 22.27
C ALA A 94 -8.43 6.88 21.54
N TYR A 95 -7.14 6.76 21.25
CA TYR A 95 -6.52 5.57 20.67
C TYR A 95 -5.15 5.33 21.31
N LYS A 96 -4.70 4.07 21.29
CA LYS A 96 -3.42 3.71 21.89
C LYS A 96 -2.27 3.96 20.91
N VAL A 97 -1.24 4.63 21.39
CA VAL A 97 0.05 4.81 20.70
C VAL A 97 1.10 3.97 21.41
N TYR A 98 1.72 3.05 20.69
CA TYR A 98 2.84 2.25 21.18
C TYR A 98 4.15 2.90 20.73
N GLY A 99 5.14 3.02 21.61
CA GLY A 99 6.44 3.61 21.26
C GLY A 99 6.43 5.10 20.90
N ALA A 100 5.51 5.89 21.47
CA ALA A 100 5.28 7.31 21.12
C ALA A 100 6.54 8.19 21.00
N LYS A 101 7.59 7.92 21.79
CA LYS A 101 8.87 8.66 21.76
C LYS A 101 9.59 8.56 20.40
N GLN A 102 9.32 7.52 19.61
CA GLN A 102 9.97 7.25 18.32
C GLN A 102 9.08 7.61 17.12
N ILE A 103 7.94 8.25 17.35
CA ILE A 103 6.96 8.57 16.31
C ILE A 103 6.98 10.08 16.07
N GLU A 104 7.13 10.46 14.81
CA GLU A 104 7.13 11.88 14.42
C GLU A 104 5.74 12.51 14.52
N ALA A 105 5.70 13.83 14.75
CA ALA A 105 4.45 14.58 14.89
C ALA A 105 3.54 14.46 13.66
N GLY A 106 4.11 14.38 12.45
CA GLY A 106 3.34 14.22 11.21
C GLY A 106 2.54 12.93 11.17
N ALA A 107 3.09 11.82 11.67
CA ALA A 107 2.38 10.54 11.74
C ALA A 107 1.25 10.57 12.79
N LEU A 108 1.50 11.19 13.94
CA LEU A 108 0.49 11.40 14.98
C LEU A 108 -0.69 12.23 14.46
N GLN A 109 -0.41 13.32 13.74
CA GLN A 109 -1.44 14.18 13.15
C GLN A 109 -2.27 13.45 12.07
N GLN A 110 -1.65 12.58 11.28
CA GLN A 110 -2.37 11.74 10.32
C GLN A 110 -3.32 10.77 11.01
N MET A 111 -2.85 10.10 12.07
CA MET A 111 -3.70 9.21 12.85
C MET A 111 -4.85 9.95 13.53
N ASP A 112 -4.59 11.12 14.11
CA ASP A 112 -5.61 11.99 14.71
C ASP A 112 -6.69 12.39 13.69
N THR A 113 -6.26 12.74 12.47
CA THR A 113 -7.17 13.06 11.37
C THR A 113 -8.01 11.86 10.94
N ALA A 114 -7.41 10.67 10.86
CA ALA A 114 -8.12 9.43 10.56
C ALA A 114 -9.17 9.08 11.64
N MET A 115 -8.83 9.27 12.91
CA MET A 115 -9.75 9.01 14.02
C MET A 115 -10.93 9.99 14.09
N ARG A 116 -10.76 11.20 13.54
CA ARG A 116 -11.84 12.20 13.41
C ARG A 116 -12.82 11.94 12.27
N LEU A 117 -12.64 10.93 11.43
CA LEU A 117 -13.65 10.61 10.42
C LEU A 117 -14.98 10.19 11.08
N PRO A 118 -16.14 10.54 10.49
CA PRO A 118 -17.45 10.12 11.00
C PRO A 118 -17.56 8.60 11.12
N VAL A 119 -16.95 7.87 10.19
CA VAL A 119 -16.96 6.41 10.06
C VAL A 119 -15.96 5.66 10.96
N SER A 120 -15.02 6.37 11.60
CA SER A 120 -13.99 5.74 12.45
C SER A 120 -14.55 5.37 13.81
N LEU A 121 -14.29 4.13 14.24
CA LEU A 121 -14.79 3.56 15.49
C LEU A 121 -13.68 3.30 16.51
N ALA A 122 -12.53 2.79 16.06
CA ALA A 122 -11.38 2.53 16.91
C ALA A 122 -10.07 2.64 16.10
N GLY A 123 -8.95 2.79 16.79
CA GLY A 123 -7.64 2.78 16.14
C GLY A 123 -6.50 2.50 17.10
N ALA A 124 -5.34 2.22 16.52
CA ALA A 124 -4.08 2.07 17.22
C ALA A 124 -2.92 2.52 16.32
N LEU A 125 -1.82 2.98 16.93
CA LEU A 125 -0.62 3.40 16.22
C LEU A 125 0.60 2.63 16.73
N MET A 126 1.25 1.92 15.81
CA MET A 126 2.35 0.99 16.11
C MET A 126 3.69 1.74 16.29
N PRO A 127 4.70 1.15 16.97
CA PRO A 127 5.97 1.83 17.28
C PRO A 127 6.82 2.22 16.06
N ASP A 128 6.64 1.50 14.95
CA ASP A 128 7.28 1.75 13.66
C ASP A 128 6.63 2.90 12.87
N ALA A 129 5.59 3.54 13.42
CA ALA A 129 4.81 4.51 12.68
C ALA A 129 5.60 5.72 12.19
N HIS A 130 5.29 6.12 10.96
CA HIS A 130 5.89 7.28 10.27
C HIS A 130 4.92 7.81 9.22
N HIS A 131 5.20 9.02 8.74
CA HIS A 131 4.34 9.71 7.78
C HIS A 131 4.15 8.91 6.50
N GLY A 132 2.94 8.94 5.96
CA GLY A 132 2.60 8.31 4.67
C GLY A 132 1.48 9.06 3.96
N TYR A 133 0.67 8.37 3.15
CA TYR A 133 -0.50 8.94 2.48
C TYR A 133 -1.82 8.50 3.14
N GLY A 134 -2.68 9.43 3.57
CA GLY A 134 -3.92 9.06 4.27
C GLY A 134 -3.64 8.57 5.68
N LEU A 135 -3.81 7.27 5.94
CA LEU A 135 -3.40 6.65 7.20
C LEU A 135 -1.87 6.64 7.29
N PRO A 136 -1.24 6.94 8.45
CA PRO A 136 0.20 6.79 8.59
C PRO A 136 0.60 5.33 8.41
N ILE A 137 1.83 5.09 7.95
CA ILE A 137 2.42 3.75 8.01
C ILE A 137 2.59 3.41 9.50
N GLY A 138 2.30 2.18 9.92
CA GLY A 138 2.14 1.79 11.32
C GLY A 138 0.74 2.06 11.89
N GLY A 139 -0.20 2.54 11.08
CA GLY A 139 -1.57 2.84 11.50
C GLY A 139 -2.52 1.64 11.39
N VAL A 140 -3.40 1.50 12.38
CA VAL A 140 -4.52 0.56 12.40
C VAL A 140 -5.81 1.34 12.63
N LEU A 141 -6.78 1.22 11.73
CA LEU A 141 -8.04 1.95 11.79
C LEU A 141 -9.23 1.01 11.57
N ALA A 142 -10.11 0.92 12.57
CA ALA A 142 -11.40 0.25 12.44
C ALA A 142 -12.50 1.26 12.10
N THR A 143 -13.19 1.01 10.99
CA THR A 143 -14.36 1.78 10.55
C THR A 143 -15.64 0.96 10.67
N THR A 144 -16.79 1.57 10.38
CA THR A 144 -18.06 0.83 10.24
C THR A 144 -17.91 -0.34 9.26
N SER A 145 -18.71 -1.40 9.47
CA SER A 145 -18.63 -2.68 8.73
C SER A 145 -18.86 -2.56 7.22
N ASN A 146 -19.33 -1.42 6.73
CA ASN A 146 -19.57 -1.14 5.32
C ASN A 146 -18.63 -0.04 4.76
N THR A 147 -17.56 0.34 5.46
CA THR A 147 -16.67 1.41 5.00
C THR A 147 -15.29 0.85 4.66
N VAL A 148 -14.79 1.13 3.47
CA VAL A 148 -13.41 0.80 3.09
C VAL A 148 -12.67 2.03 2.54
N ILE A 149 -11.48 2.32 3.09
CA ILE A 149 -10.64 3.47 2.73
C ILE A 149 -9.41 2.95 1.95
N PRO A 150 -9.37 3.12 0.61
CA PRO A 150 -8.28 2.56 -0.20
C PRO A 150 -6.86 3.02 0.21
N PHE A 151 -6.68 4.30 0.56
CA PHE A 151 -5.38 4.80 1.01
C PHE A 151 -4.99 4.36 2.43
N ALA A 152 -5.95 3.91 3.24
CA ALA A 152 -5.70 3.26 4.53
C ALA A 152 -5.30 1.79 4.38
N VAL A 153 -5.50 1.19 3.20
CA VAL A 153 -4.84 -0.07 2.79
C VAL A 153 -3.44 0.21 2.29
N GLY A 154 -3.28 1.26 1.47
CA GLY A 154 -2.02 1.67 0.87
C GLY A 154 -1.93 1.38 -0.63
N VAL A 155 -0.93 1.96 -1.30
CA VAL A 155 -0.78 1.86 -2.75
C VAL A 155 -0.22 0.53 -3.22
N ASP A 156 0.58 -0.14 -2.38
CA ASP A 156 1.00 -1.52 -2.60
C ASP A 156 0.10 -2.46 -1.78
N ILE A 157 -1.08 -2.72 -2.35
CA ILE A 157 -2.09 -3.59 -1.74
C ILE A 157 -1.48 -4.96 -1.47
N ALA A 158 -1.71 -5.48 -0.27
CA ALA A 158 -1.24 -6.79 0.16
C ALA A 158 0.28 -6.99 0.07
N CYS A 159 1.05 -5.89 0.18
CA CYS A 159 2.46 -5.97 0.51
C CYS A 159 2.64 -6.84 1.76
N ARG A 160 3.58 -7.79 1.69
CA ARG A 160 3.71 -8.87 2.65
C ARG A 160 5.16 -9.34 2.80
N MET A 161 5.39 -10.02 3.91
CA MET A 161 6.61 -10.79 4.14
C MET A 161 6.35 -12.27 3.88
N CYS A 162 7.31 -12.97 3.30
CA CYS A 162 7.31 -14.43 3.24
C CYS A 162 8.69 -14.96 3.62
N MET A 163 8.73 -15.87 4.58
CA MET A 163 9.93 -16.51 5.09
C MET A 163 9.86 -18.00 4.82
N SER A 164 10.90 -18.58 4.19
CA SER A 164 11.10 -20.02 4.13
C SER A 164 12.33 -20.39 4.94
N VAL A 165 12.13 -21.22 5.95
CA VAL A 165 13.23 -21.80 6.73
C VAL A 165 13.51 -23.19 6.17
N PHE A 166 14.78 -23.48 5.89
CA PHE A 166 15.23 -24.78 5.39
C PHE A 166 15.90 -25.55 6.52
N ASP A 167 15.67 -26.85 6.60
CA ASP A 167 16.38 -27.72 7.55
C ASP A 167 17.84 -27.96 7.10
N ILE A 168 18.60 -26.87 7.14
CA ILE A 168 19.99 -26.76 6.71
C ILE A 168 20.69 -25.89 7.75
N ASP A 169 21.77 -26.41 8.31
CA ASP A 169 22.56 -25.71 9.34
C ASP A 169 23.14 -24.38 8.82
N ALA A 170 23.27 -23.41 9.74
CA ALA A 170 23.76 -22.08 9.43
C ALA A 170 25.16 -22.03 8.79
N SER A 171 26.02 -23.01 9.06
CA SER A 171 27.35 -23.12 8.44
C SER A 171 27.30 -23.23 6.92
N PHE A 172 26.16 -23.69 6.35
CA PHE A 172 25.98 -23.76 4.90
C PHE A 172 26.10 -22.39 4.23
N LEU A 173 25.64 -21.32 4.90
CA LEU A 173 25.72 -19.96 4.36
C LEU A 173 27.18 -19.50 4.23
N GLU A 174 28.02 -19.83 5.21
CA GLU A 174 29.44 -19.50 5.19
C GLU A 174 30.18 -20.31 4.11
N GLN A 175 29.88 -21.60 4.01
CA GLN A 175 30.52 -22.51 3.04
C GLN A 175 30.09 -22.25 1.60
N LYS A 176 28.84 -21.82 1.39
CA LYS A 176 28.21 -21.70 0.06
C LYS A 176 27.68 -20.31 -0.26
N GLY A 177 28.16 -19.27 0.44
CA GLY A 177 27.68 -17.90 0.28
C GLY A 177 27.72 -17.38 -1.16
N ASN A 178 28.80 -17.68 -1.91
CA ASN A 178 28.89 -17.30 -3.32
C ASN A 178 27.82 -17.99 -4.20
N MET A 179 27.52 -19.26 -3.91
CA MET A 179 26.47 -20.00 -4.62
C MET A 179 25.08 -19.41 -4.31
N LEU A 180 24.80 -19.14 -3.03
CA LEU A 180 23.54 -18.51 -2.59
C LEU A 180 23.35 -17.11 -3.21
N LYS A 181 24.45 -16.35 -3.33
CA LYS A 181 24.47 -15.07 -4.04
C LYS A 181 24.11 -15.22 -5.51
N SER A 182 24.70 -16.20 -6.22
CA SER A 182 24.36 -16.49 -7.61
C SER A 182 22.90 -16.92 -7.76
N TYR A 183 22.38 -17.74 -6.85
CA TYR A 183 20.97 -18.13 -6.85
C TYR A 183 20.04 -16.93 -6.74
N LEU A 184 20.33 -15.97 -5.85
CA LEU A 184 19.58 -14.72 -5.81
C LEU A 184 19.62 -14.03 -7.16
N LEU A 185 20.81 -13.80 -7.74
CA LEU A 185 21.01 -13.09 -9.01
C LEU A 185 20.27 -13.73 -10.20
N GLU A 186 20.27 -15.05 -10.28
CA GLU A 186 19.73 -15.82 -11.41
C GLU A 186 18.22 -16.08 -11.29
N ASN A 187 17.68 -16.16 -10.06
CA ASN A 187 16.30 -16.66 -9.83
C ASN A 187 15.32 -15.61 -9.29
N THR A 188 15.77 -14.37 -9.07
CA THR A 188 14.89 -13.25 -8.73
C THR A 188 14.96 -12.14 -9.76
N LEU A 189 13.90 -11.34 -9.81
CA LEU A 189 13.68 -10.33 -10.81
C LEU A 189 13.20 -9.05 -10.13
N PHE A 190 13.90 -7.95 -10.38
CA PHE A 190 13.64 -6.63 -9.77
C PHE A 190 13.48 -5.57 -10.85
N GLY A 191 12.79 -4.48 -10.53
CA GLY A 191 12.45 -3.38 -11.44
C GLY A 191 10.94 -3.14 -11.58
N LEU A 192 10.56 -1.93 -12.01
CA LEU A 192 9.16 -1.49 -12.09
C LEU A 192 8.34 -2.29 -13.11
N ASP A 193 8.90 -2.48 -14.30
CA ASP A 193 8.24 -3.13 -15.44
C ASP A 193 8.82 -4.52 -15.74
N THR A 194 9.50 -5.10 -14.75
CA THR A 194 10.16 -6.40 -14.91
C THR A 194 9.14 -7.51 -15.01
N LYS A 195 9.41 -8.46 -15.91
CA LYS A 195 8.53 -9.58 -16.23
C LYS A 195 9.29 -10.89 -16.13
N ALA A 196 8.58 -11.97 -15.83
CA ALA A 196 9.16 -13.30 -15.99
C ALA A 196 9.44 -13.56 -17.48
N ASN A 197 10.57 -14.21 -17.79
CA ASN A 197 10.94 -14.56 -19.18
C ASN A 197 9.95 -15.52 -19.84
N HIS A 198 9.30 -16.35 -19.03
CA HIS A 198 8.26 -17.29 -19.44
C HIS A 198 7.07 -17.18 -18.48
N PRO A 199 5.84 -17.47 -18.95
CA PRO A 199 4.69 -17.56 -18.06
C PRO A 199 4.98 -18.53 -16.92
N LEU A 200 4.76 -18.09 -15.68
CA LEU A 200 4.80 -18.97 -14.52
C LEU A 200 3.35 -19.36 -14.23
N PRO A 201 2.96 -20.62 -14.52
CA PRO A 201 1.61 -21.06 -14.20
C PRO A 201 1.40 -21.02 -12.69
N ASP A 202 0.23 -20.56 -12.29
CA ASP A 202 -0.19 -20.50 -10.89
C ASP A 202 -1.72 -20.47 -10.84
N ASP A 203 -2.30 -21.25 -9.94
CA ASP A 203 -3.75 -21.46 -9.82
C ASP A 203 -4.48 -20.15 -9.46
N VAL A 204 -3.75 -19.13 -8.95
CA VAL A 204 -4.32 -17.80 -8.70
C VAL A 204 -4.97 -17.19 -9.94
N PHE A 205 -4.56 -17.57 -11.15
CA PHE A 205 -5.15 -17.06 -12.40
C PHE A 205 -6.44 -17.78 -12.84
N ASP A 206 -6.81 -18.85 -12.15
CA ASP A 206 -8.07 -19.57 -12.36
C ASP A 206 -9.22 -19.01 -11.52
N LEU A 207 -8.91 -18.13 -10.57
CA LEU A 207 -9.88 -17.42 -9.74
C LEU A 207 -10.92 -16.65 -10.61
N PRO A 208 -12.23 -16.83 -10.36
CA PRO A 208 -13.28 -16.18 -11.15
C PRO A 208 -13.24 -14.64 -11.05
N GLU A 209 -12.67 -14.10 -9.98
CA GLU A 209 -12.51 -12.67 -9.70
C GLU A 209 -11.74 -11.94 -10.82
N TRP A 210 -10.85 -12.62 -11.55
CA TRP A 210 -10.17 -12.05 -12.72
C TRP A 210 -11.14 -11.59 -13.83
N LYS A 211 -12.38 -12.05 -13.80
CA LYS A 211 -13.44 -11.69 -14.76
C LYS A 211 -14.49 -10.74 -14.16
N ALA A 212 -14.41 -10.45 -12.85
CA ALA A 212 -15.45 -9.75 -12.10
C ALA A 212 -15.73 -8.34 -12.60
N THR A 213 -14.69 -7.56 -12.91
CA THR A 213 -14.82 -6.18 -13.40
C THR A 213 -13.90 -5.93 -14.59
N ASP A 214 -14.23 -4.94 -15.41
CA ASP A 214 -13.38 -4.56 -16.56
C ASP A 214 -12.01 -4.04 -16.09
N VAL A 215 -11.96 -3.34 -14.95
CA VAL A 215 -10.72 -2.87 -14.33
C VAL A 215 -9.81 -4.06 -14.02
N ILE A 216 -10.32 -5.08 -13.31
CA ILE A 216 -9.54 -6.28 -12.97
C ILE A 216 -9.11 -7.02 -14.25
N ARG A 217 -10.04 -7.25 -15.18
CA ARG A 217 -9.79 -7.98 -16.42
C ARG A 217 -8.70 -7.33 -17.27
N SER A 218 -8.70 -6.00 -17.35
CA SER A 218 -7.68 -5.24 -18.10
C SER A 218 -6.27 -5.37 -17.52
N LEU A 219 -6.14 -5.70 -16.23
CA LEU A 219 -4.86 -5.82 -15.53
C LEU A 219 -4.34 -7.26 -15.45
N ARG A 220 -5.12 -8.27 -15.83
CA ARG A 220 -4.74 -9.69 -15.77
C ARG A 220 -3.42 -9.97 -16.50
N TYR A 221 -3.28 -9.51 -17.74
CA TYR A 221 -2.04 -9.71 -18.50
C TYR A 221 -0.81 -9.11 -17.82
N LYS A 222 -0.97 -7.95 -17.17
CA LYS A 222 0.11 -7.33 -16.39
C LYS A 222 0.47 -8.19 -15.18
N ALA A 223 -0.53 -8.70 -14.46
CA ALA A 223 -0.33 -9.59 -13.31
C ALA A 223 0.39 -10.89 -13.72
N GLU A 224 -0.06 -11.55 -14.78
CA GLU A 224 0.57 -12.76 -15.35
C GLU A 224 2.02 -12.51 -15.77
N ALA A 225 2.32 -11.35 -16.34
CA ALA A 225 3.68 -11.01 -16.73
C ALA A 225 4.61 -10.75 -15.52
N GLN A 226 4.08 -10.24 -14.41
CA GLN A 226 4.85 -9.80 -13.24
C GLN A 226 4.91 -10.83 -12.10
N ILE A 227 4.22 -11.96 -12.20
CA ILE A 227 4.22 -13.00 -11.16
C ILE A 227 5.64 -13.55 -10.95
N GLY A 228 6.00 -13.80 -9.69
CA GLY A 228 7.33 -14.24 -9.28
C GLY A 228 8.41 -13.15 -9.38
N THR A 229 8.04 -11.86 -9.33
CA THR A 229 8.97 -10.72 -9.32
C THR A 229 8.91 -9.95 -8.00
N SER A 230 10.01 -9.29 -7.63
CA SER A 230 10.13 -8.56 -6.37
C SER A 230 9.81 -7.08 -6.52
N GLY A 231 10.14 -6.45 -7.64
CA GLY A 231 9.85 -5.02 -7.85
C GLY A 231 10.95 -4.06 -7.46
N THR A 232 10.57 -2.92 -6.87
CA THR A 232 11.45 -1.79 -6.51
C THR A 232 11.09 -1.21 -5.14
N GLY A 233 11.77 -0.15 -4.71
CA GLY A 233 11.55 0.47 -3.41
C GLY A 233 12.16 -0.39 -2.30
N ASN A 234 11.42 -0.57 -1.21
CA ASN A 234 11.83 -1.38 -0.06
C ASN A 234 11.71 -2.90 -0.29
N HIS A 235 11.36 -3.36 -1.49
CA HIS A 235 11.22 -4.79 -1.78
C HIS A 235 12.58 -5.48 -1.91
N PHE A 236 12.70 -6.67 -1.33
CA PHE A 236 13.93 -7.44 -1.30
C PHE A 236 13.69 -8.95 -1.31
N VAL A 237 14.77 -9.69 -1.61
CA VAL A 237 14.88 -11.13 -1.34
C VAL A 237 16.25 -11.35 -0.74
N GLU A 238 16.31 -11.98 0.43
CA GLU A 238 17.54 -12.11 1.19
C GLU A 238 17.73 -13.49 1.82
N TRP A 239 18.98 -13.96 1.76
CA TRP A 239 19.45 -15.07 2.57
C TRP A 239 19.95 -14.56 3.91
N GLY A 240 19.61 -15.29 4.94
CA GLY A 240 20.11 -15.06 6.29
C GLY A 240 20.01 -16.31 7.14
N ILE A 241 20.26 -16.12 8.43
CA ILE A 241 20.17 -17.18 9.43
C ILE A 241 19.04 -16.82 10.40
N ILE A 242 18.08 -17.72 10.56
CA ILE A 242 17.13 -17.65 11.68
C ILE A 242 17.72 -18.43 12.86
N GLU A 243 17.73 -17.80 14.03
CA GLU A 243 18.01 -18.44 15.31
C GLU A 243 16.68 -18.62 16.04
N ILE A 244 16.25 -19.88 16.20
CA ILE A 244 15.07 -20.26 16.97
C ILE A 244 15.51 -20.55 18.40
N SER A 245 15.04 -19.74 19.35
CA SER A 245 15.48 -19.81 20.75
C SER A 245 14.74 -20.88 21.55
N MET A 246 13.54 -21.25 21.14
CA MET A 246 12.73 -22.26 21.82
C MET A 246 11.78 -22.93 20.84
N GLU A 247 11.42 -24.18 21.13
CA GLU A 247 10.37 -24.87 20.40
C GLU A 247 9.03 -24.18 20.64
N SER A 248 8.27 -24.01 19.57
CA SER A 248 6.90 -23.49 19.62
C SER A 248 5.99 -24.43 18.84
N PRO A 249 4.77 -24.71 19.35
CA PRO A 249 3.77 -25.50 18.62
C PRO A 249 3.44 -24.92 17.23
N GLU A 250 3.56 -23.61 17.08
CA GLU A 250 3.30 -22.89 15.83
C GLU A 250 4.44 -23.07 14.82
N LEU A 251 5.71 -23.03 15.25
CA LEU A 251 6.86 -23.18 14.34
C LEU A 251 7.21 -24.63 14.02
N LYS A 252 6.94 -25.58 14.93
CA LYS A 252 7.24 -27.02 14.75
C LYS A 252 8.68 -27.30 14.31
N LEU A 253 9.61 -26.45 14.75
CA LEU A 253 11.05 -26.59 14.53
C LEU A 253 11.77 -26.64 15.88
N PRO A 254 12.82 -27.49 16.00
CA PRO A 254 13.66 -27.49 17.19
C PRO A 254 14.40 -26.16 17.34
N ALA A 255 14.87 -25.89 18.56
CA ALA A 255 15.79 -24.78 18.79
C ALA A 255 17.08 -25.01 17.98
N GLY A 256 17.56 -23.98 17.29
CA GLY A 256 18.65 -24.14 16.35
C GLY A 256 18.87 -22.94 15.44
N LYS A 257 19.84 -23.06 14.53
CA LYS A 257 20.19 -22.03 13.55
C LYS A 257 20.05 -22.59 12.15
N TYR A 258 19.19 -21.97 11.35
CA TYR A 258 18.79 -22.51 10.06
C TYR A 258 19.01 -21.50 8.93
N LEU A 259 19.43 -22.01 7.77
CA LEU A 259 19.41 -21.23 6.53
C LEU A 259 17.97 -20.79 6.22
N THR A 260 17.79 -19.51 5.96
CA THR A 260 16.46 -18.93 5.78
C THR A 260 16.46 -17.95 4.61
N LEU A 261 15.41 -18.03 3.80
CA LEU A 261 15.07 -17.05 2.77
C LEU A 261 13.96 -16.16 3.29
N LEU A 262 14.16 -14.85 3.23
CA LEU A 262 13.11 -13.85 3.49
C LEU A 262 12.88 -13.06 2.21
N SER A 263 11.62 -12.81 1.86
CA SER A 263 11.26 -11.89 0.80
C SER A 263 10.21 -10.88 1.24
N HIS A 264 10.33 -9.68 0.70
CA HIS A 264 9.40 -8.58 0.84
C HIS A 264 8.98 -8.12 -0.55
N SER A 265 7.69 -8.26 -0.85
CA SER A 265 7.07 -7.83 -2.10
C SER A 265 5.56 -7.66 -1.87
N GLY A 266 4.84 -7.36 -2.94
CA GLY A 266 3.40 -7.14 -2.89
C GLY A 266 2.72 -7.55 -4.18
N SER A 267 1.59 -6.93 -4.45
CA SER A 267 0.74 -7.24 -5.61
C SER A 267 1.19 -6.55 -6.91
N ARG A 268 2.40 -5.98 -6.89
CA ARG A 268 3.10 -5.44 -8.07
C ARG A 268 2.27 -4.37 -8.78
N GLY A 269 2.44 -4.26 -10.11
CA GLY A 269 1.71 -3.31 -10.92
C GLY A 269 0.20 -3.58 -10.91
N PHE A 270 -0.26 -4.79 -10.60
CA PHE A 270 -1.70 -5.08 -10.47
C PHE A 270 -2.30 -4.27 -9.33
N GLY A 271 -1.88 -4.49 -8.09
CA GLY A 271 -2.47 -3.77 -6.95
C GLY A 271 -2.19 -2.27 -6.96
N ALA A 272 -1.04 -1.82 -7.47
CA ALA A 272 -0.79 -0.39 -7.65
C ALA A 272 -1.81 0.28 -8.59
N ASN A 273 -2.23 -0.39 -9.67
CA ASN A 273 -3.26 0.13 -10.58
C ASN A 273 -4.65 0.09 -9.94
N ILE A 274 -4.97 -0.95 -9.17
CA ILE A 274 -6.20 -1.04 -8.36
C ILE A 274 -6.26 0.11 -7.34
N ALA A 275 -5.22 0.27 -6.51
CA ALA A 275 -5.16 1.32 -5.50
C ALA A 275 -5.35 2.71 -6.12
N ASN A 276 -4.64 3.02 -7.21
CA ASN A 276 -4.76 4.30 -7.90
C ASN A 276 -6.18 4.56 -8.44
N HIS A 277 -6.79 3.55 -9.05
CA HIS A 277 -8.15 3.66 -9.59
C HIS A 277 -9.18 3.95 -8.50
N TYR A 278 -9.25 3.09 -7.48
CA TYR A 278 -10.29 3.18 -6.46
C TYR A 278 -10.03 4.26 -5.42
N SER A 279 -8.78 4.66 -5.16
CA SER A 279 -8.50 5.82 -4.30
C SER A 279 -9.00 7.12 -4.93
N LYS A 280 -8.81 7.28 -6.25
CA LYS A 280 -9.36 8.42 -6.99
C LYS A 280 -10.89 8.40 -6.94
N LEU A 281 -11.49 7.24 -7.13
CA LEU A 281 -12.94 7.05 -7.05
C LEU A 281 -13.48 7.40 -5.66
N ALA A 282 -12.80 6.96 -4.60
CA ALA A 282 -13.14 7.31 -3.22
C ALA A 282 -13.14 8.83 -3.00
N ILE A 283 -12.10 9.54 -3.45
CA ILE A 283 -12.03 11.02 -3.38
C ILE A 283 -13.13 11.69 -4.21
N GLU A 284 -13.55 11.07 -5.31
CA GLU A 284 -14.65 11.56 -6.13
C GLU A 284 -16.01 11.40 -5.43
N ARG A 285 -16.24 10.26 -4.76
CA ARG A 285 -17.50 9.91 -4.07
C ARG A 285 -17.65 10.52 -2.68
N THR A 286 -16.54 10.67 -1.97
CA THR A 286 -16.52 11.08 -0.57
C THR A 286 -15.71 12.36 -0.44
N LYS A 287 -16.41 13.49 -0.31
CA LYS A 287 -15.80 14.83 -0.20
C LYS A 287 -15.50 15.13 1.27
N LEU A 288 -14.21 15.22 1.56
CA LEU A 288 -13.67 15.54 2.88
C LEU A 288 -12.87 16.85 2.83
N PRO A 289 -12.65 17.50 3.98
CA PRO A 289 -11.68 18.58 4.11
C PRO A 289 -10.30 18.18 3.58
N LYS A 290 -9.51 19.17 3.15
CA LYS A 290 -8.25 18.95 2.43
C LYS A 290 -7.27 18.07 3.23
N GLU A 291 -7.21 18.26 4.53
CA GLU A 291 -6.38 17.49 5.46
C GLU A 291 -6.76 16.00 5.54
N ALA A 292 -8.01 15.65 5.23
CA ALA A 292 -8.54 14.28 5.27
C ALA A 292 -8.88 13.73 3.88
N GLN A 293 -8.51 14.43 2.80
CA GLN A 293 -8.88 14.02 1.44
C GLN A 293 -8.41 12.59 1.10
N HIS A 294 -7.20 12.21 1.52
CA HIS A 294 -6.67 10.85 1.33
C HIS A 294 -7.28 9.81 2.29
N LEU A 295 -8.28 10.17 3.08
CA LEU A 295 -9.05 9.25 3.92
C LEU A 295 -10.48 9.06 3.40
N ALA A 296 -10.76 9.53 2.18
CA ALA A 296 -12.00 9.29 1.49
C ALA A 296 -12.24 7.77 1.32
N TRP A 297 -13.47 7.34 1.53
CA TRP A 297 -13.86 5.92 1.51
C TRP A 297 -14.83 5.58 0.39
N LEU A 298 -14.97 4.29 0.15
CA LEU A 298 -16.05 3.67 -0.61
C LEU A 298 -16.98 2.93 0.36
N ASP A 299 -18.27 2.97 0.09
CA ASP A 299 -19.27 2.21 0.82
C ASP A 299 -19.34 0.79 0.23
N LEU A 300 -19.15 -0.24 1.05
CA LEU A 300 -19.23 -1.64 0.62
C LEU A 300 -20.65 -2.02 0.19
N ASP A 301 -21.68 -1.25 0.49
CA ASP A 301 -23.03 -1.49 -0.07
C ASP A 301 -23.19 -0.91 -1.49
N SER A 302 -22.19 -0.17 -1.98
CA SER A 302 -22.15 0.36 -3.35
C SER A 302 -21.44 -0.59 -4.33
N GLU A 303 -21.73 -0.44 -5.62
CA GLU A 303 -21.03 -1.15 -6.71
C GLU A 303 -19.53 -0.91 -6.62
N GLU A 304 -19.09 0.35 -6.57
CA GLU A 304 -17.67 0.71 -6.51
C GLU A 304 -16.95 0.13 -5.28
N GLY A 305 -17.62 0.06 -4.14
CA GLY A 305 -17.07 -0.54 -2.93
C GLY A 305 -16.91 -2.05 -3.03
N GLN A 306 -17.90 -2.75 -3.61
CA GLN A 306 -17.80 -4.19 -3.88
C GLN A 306 -16.70 -4.49 -4.91
N GLU A 307 -16.61 -3.69 -5.98
CA GLU A 307 -15.56 -3.83 -6.98
C GLU A 307 -14.16 -3.67 -6.38
N TYR A 308 -13.96 -2.65 -5.52
CA TYR A 308 -12.70 -2.48 -4.79
C TYR A 308 -12.43 -3.65 -3.85
N TRP A 309 -13.43 -4.12 -3.11
CA TRP A 309 -13.28 -5.22 -2.18
C TRP A 309 -12.83 -6.51 -2.89
N ILE A 310 -13.46 -6.86 -4.01
CA ILE A 310 -13.05 -7.99 -4.85
C ILE A 310 -11.62 -7.80 -5.35
N ALA A 311 -11.31 -6.63 -5.92
CA ALA A 311 -9.98 -6.35 -6.46
C ALA A 311 -8.87 -6.38 -5.40
N MET A 312 -9.14 -5.85 -4.21
CA MET A 312 -8.21 -5.85 -3.07
C MET A 312 -7.94 -7.29 -2.61
N ASN A 313 -8.97 -8.12 -2.46
CA ASN A 313 -8.82 -9.51 -2.06
C ASN A 313 -8.06 -10.33 -3.11
N LEU A 314 -8.37 -10.14 -4.40
CA LEU A 314 -7.62 -10.76 -5.48
C LEU A 314 -6.14 -10.32 -5.51
N ALA A 315 -5.85 -9.06 -5.21
CA ALA A 315 -4.49 -8.58 -5.05
C ALA A 315 -3.78 -9.23 -3.85
N GLY A 316 -4.53 -9.55 -2.80
CA GLY A 316 -4.13 -10.42 -1.70
C GLY A 316 -3.66 -11.78 -2.19
N GLU A 317 -4.53 -12.55 -2.85
CA GLU A 317 -4.19 -13.88 -3.36
C GLU A 317 -3.01 -13.84 -4.33
N TYR A 318 -2.99 -12.87 -5.25
CA TYR A 318 -1.88 -12.66 -6.18
C TYR A 318 -0.55 -12.37 -5.48
N ALA A 319 -0.54 -11.52 -4.45
CA ALA A 319 0.68 -11.24 -3.70
C ALA A 319 1.21 -12.53 -3.01
N SER A 320 0.34 -13.38 -2.47
CA SER A 320 0.74 -14.67 -1.90
C SER A 320 1.41 -15.56 -2.95
N ALA A 321 0.71 -15.77 -4.07
CA ALA A 321 1.22 -16.54 -5.20
C ALA A 321 2.56 -15.99 -5.73
N ASN A 322 2.72 -14.67 -5.79
CA ASN A 322 3.96 -14.02 -6.21
C ASN A 322 5.14 -14.41 -5.32
N HIS A 323 4.95 -14.39 -3.99
CA HIS A 323 5.97 -14.85 -3.04
C HIS A 323 6.24 -16.34 -3.18
N HIS A 324 5.19 -17.18 -3.29
CA HIS A 324 5.37 -18.62 -3.45
C HIS A 324 6.16 -18.96 -4.71
N GLN A 325 5.97 -18.24 -5.81
CA GLN A 325 6.79 -18.43 -7.03
C GLN A 325 8.27 -18.09 -6.79
N ILE A 326 8.58 -17.02 -6.06
CA ILE A 326 9.97 -16.67 -5.67
C ILE A 326 10.58 -17.79 -4.81
N HIS A 327 9.85 -18.23 -3.79
CA HIS A 327 10.32 -19.23 -2.84
C HIS A 327 10.44 -20.63 -3.46
N ARG A 328 9.50 -21.03 -4.34
CA ARG A 328 9.55 -22.29 -5.10
C ARG A 328 10.78 -22.35 -6.00
N LYS A 329 11.14 -21.25 -6.68
CA LYS A 329 12.37 -21.19 -7.50
C LYS A 329 13.61 -21.40 -6.65
N MET A 330 13.68 -20.74 -5.49
CA MET A 330 14.80 -20.89 -4.56
C MET A 330 14.91 -22.31 -3.98
N ALA A 331 13.80 -22.88 -3.53
CA ALA A 331 13.75 -24.26 -3.06
C ALA A 331 14.17 -25.25 -4.15
N LYS A 332 13.78 -25.01 -5.41
CA LYS A 332 14.16 -25.84 -6.55
C LYS A 332 15.67 -25.81 -6.81
N VAL A 333 16.30 -24.63 -6.82
CA VAL A 333 17.76 -24.54 -7.04
C VAL A 333 18.58 -25.03 -5.86
N LEU A 334 18.05 -24.92 -4.62
CA LEU A 334 18.63 -25.55 -3.44
C LEU A 334 18.42 -27.07 -3.41
N ASN A 335 17.46 -27.60 -4.17
CA ASN A 335 17.00 -28.98 -4.11
C ASN A 335 16.53 -29.41 -2.71
N VAL A 336 15.93 -28.48 -1.95
CA VAL A 336 15.43 -28.72 -0.59
C VAL A 336 14.10 -27.99 -0.42
N LYS A 337 13.10 -28.67 0.14
CA LYS A 337 11.82 -28.05 0.49
C LYS A 337 11.95 -27.27 1.80
N PRO A 338 11.30 -26.10 1.94
CA PRO A 338 11.22 -25.42 3.22
C PRO A 338 10.61 -26.33 4.29
N ALA A 339 11.17 -26.33 5.50
CA ALA A 339 10.61 -27.00 6.65
C ALA A 339 9.39 -26.24 7.21
N ILE A 340 9.44 -24.90 7.15
CA ILE A 340 8.32 -24.02 7.48
C ILE A 340 8.30 -22.82 6.53
N ILE A 341 7.08 -22.35 6.26
CA ILE A 341 6.82 -21.07 5.62
C ILE A 341 6.02 -20.21 6.60
N VAL A 342 6.51 -19.00 6.87
CA VAL A 342 5.80 -17.99 7.66
C VAL A 342 5.52 -16.80 6.75
N GLU A 343 4.29 -16.28 6.77
CA GLU A 343 3.90 -15.14 5.95
C GLU A 343 2.91 -14.24 6.69
N ASN A 344 2.97 -12.94 6.42
CA ASN A 344 2.04 -11.98 7.00
C ASN A 344 1.84 -10.76 6.10
N HIS A 345 0.59 -10.32 5.99
CA HIS A 345 0.20 -9.09 5.31
C HIS A 345 0.53 -7.89 6.19
N HIS A 346 0.85 -6.75 5.57
CA HIS A 346 0.97 -5.48 6.29
C HIS A 346 0.29 -4.27 5.65
N ASN A 347 -0.32 -4.43 4.48
CA ASN A 347 -1.14 -3.42 3.80
C ASN A 347 -2.45 -4.04 3.32
N PHE A 348 -3.50 -4.03 4.14
CA PHE A 348 -4.77 -4.69 3.79
C PHE A 348 -5.93 -4.21 4.65
N ALA A 349 -7.16 -4.61 4.29
CA ALA A 349 -8.35 -4.43 5.11
C ALA A 349 -9.09 -5.75 5.32
N TRP A 350 -9.60 -5.98 6.53
CA TRP A 350 -10.30 -7.20 6.91
C TRP A 350 -11.66 -6.91 7.53
N LYS A 351 -12.62 -7.81 7.29
CA LYS A 351 -13.85 -7.87 8.09
C LYS A 351 -13.50 -8.54 9.41
N GLU A 352 -13.60 -7.80 10.51
CA GLU A 352 -13.29 -8.28 11.86
C GLU A 352 -14.38 -7.83 12.85
N THR A 353 -14.22 -8.23 14.10
CA THR A 353 -15.09 -7.86 15.20
C THR A 353 -14.24 -7.26 16.32
N LEU A 354 -14.64 -6.08 16.82
CA LEU A 354 -14.05 -5.50 18.02
C LEU A 354 -14.37 -6.36 19.25
N SER A 355 -13.66 -6.13 20.35
CA SER A 355 -13.82 -6.89 21.60
C SER A 355 -15.22 -6.82 22.22
N ASP A 356 -16.02 -5.81 21.86
CA ASP A 356 -17.41 -5.64 22.31
C ASP A 356 -18.43 -6.32 21.40
N GLY A 357 -17.99 -7.02 20.34
CA GLY A 357 -18.87 -7.68 19.38
C GLY A 357 -19.21 -6.83 18.15
N THR A 358 -18.76 -5.58 18.06
CA THR A 358 -19.07 -4.69 16.93
C THR A 358 -18.37 -5.16 15.65
N PRO A 359 -19.11 -5.44 14.56
CA PRO A 359 -18.51 -5.76 13.27
C PRO A 359 -17.89 -4.52 12.64
N VAL A 360 -16.68 -4.65 12.09
CA VAL A 360 -15.88 -3.54 11.58
C VAL A 360 -15.08 -3.93 10.35
N ILE A 361 -14.63 -2.93 9.59
CA ILE A 361 -13.54 -3.09 8.62
C ILE A 361 -12.26 -2.54 9.26
N VAL A 362 -11.29 -3.42 9.50
CA VAL A 362 -9.98 -3.07 10.07
C VAL A 362 -8.99 -2.86 8.94
N HIS A 363 -8.51 -1.64 8.79
CA HIS A 363 -7.46 -1.24 7.87
C HIS A 363 -6.13 -1.29 8.60
N ARG A 364 -5.13 -1.97 8.02
CA ARG A 364 -3.75 -1.94 8.50
C ARG A 364 -2.85 -1.48 7.36
N LYS A 365 -2.08 -0.43 7.62
CA LYS A 365 -1.07 0.10 6.69
C LYS A 365 0.27 0.14 7.38
N GLY A 366 1.21 -0.66 6.92
CA GLY A 366 2.43 -0.95 7.67
C GLY A 366 2.15 -1.48 9.07
N ALA A 367 1.11 -2.30 9.23
CA ALA A 367 0.82 -3.00 10.48
C ALA A 367 0.30 -4.39 10.16
N THR A 368 0.60 -5.36 11.01
CA THR A 368 0.33 -6.78 10.72
C THR A 368 -0.64 -7.38 11.74
N PRO A 369 -1.50 -8.35 11.35
CA PRO A 369 -2.31 -9.09 12.30
C PRO A 369 -1.44 -9.77 13.38
N ALA A 370 -1.84 -9.61 14.63
CA ALA A 370 -1.21 -10.14 15.83
C ALA A 370 -2.27 -10.72 16.80
N GLY A 371 -3.30 -11.36 16.24
CA GLY A 371 -4.24 -12.18 17.00
C GLY A 371 -3.53 -13.29 17.77
N LYS A 372 -4.17 -13.83 18.81
CA LYS A 372 -3.57 -14.86 19.66
C LYS A 372 -3.10 -16.06 18.84
N GLY A 373 -1.80 -16.35 18.86
CA GLY A 373 -1.21 -17.48 18.13
C GLY A 373 -0.91 -17.20 16.64
N VAL A 374 -1.27 -16.02 16.12
CA VAL A 374 -0.97 -15.65 14.73
C VAL A 374 0.53 -15.41 14.59
N LEU A 375 1.17 -16.15 13.67
CA LEU A 375 2.57 -15.96 13.34
C LEU A 375 2.77 -14.77 12.41
N GLY A 376 3.94 -14.13 12.52
CA GLY A 376 4.36 -13.09 11.58
C GLY A 376 5.86 -12.86 11.60
N ILE A 377 6.35 -12.07 10.64
CA ILE A 377 7.72 -11.57 10.60
C ILE A 377 7.72 -10.04 10.67
N ILE A 378 8.55 -9.50 11.55
CA ILE A 378 8.84 -8.07 11.67
C ILE A 378 10.29 -7.85 11.22
N PRO A 379 10.57 -7.52 9.95
CA PRO A 379 11.90 -7.21 9.47
C PRO A 379 12.47 -5.92 10.10
N GLY A 380 13.78 -5.90 10.31
CA GLY A 380 14.52 -4.70 10.66
C GLY A 380 14.88 -3.88 9.41
N SER A 381 16.10 -4.06 8.95
CA SER A 381 16.63 -3.49 7.70
C SER A 381 17.68 -4.43 7.13
N SER A 382 18.28 -4.10 5.99
CA SER A 382 19.34 -4.92 5.39
C SER A 382 20.56 -5.17 6.30
N ALA A 383 20.74 -4.41 7.39
CA ALA A 383 21.83 -4.63 8.36
C ALA A 383 21.35 -4.77 9.82
N GLN A 384 20.04 -4.86 10.06
CA GLN A 384 19.45 -5.08 11.38
C GLN A 384 18.66 -6.39 11.37
N PRO A 385 18.53 -7.09 12.51
CA PRO A 385 17.80 -8.35 12.55
C PRO A 385 16.31 -8.16 12.25
N GLY A 386 15.65 -9.21 11.78
CA GLY A 386 14.20 -9.36 11.81
C GLY A 386 13.78 -10.33 12.92
N PHE A 387 12.49 -10.34 13.27
CA PHE A 387 11.96 -11.20 14.31
C PHE A 387 10.76 -11.99 13.82
N VAL A 388 10.79 -13.30 14.04
CA VAL A 388 9.60 -14.15 13.92
C VAL A 388 8.83 -14.02 15.23
N ILE A 389 7.57 -13.64 15.14
CA ILE A 389 6.73 -13.33 16.28
C ILE A 389 5.47 -14.17 16.29
N LYS A 390 4.84 -14.24 17.47
CA LYS A 390 3.51 -14.77 17.70
C LYS A 390 2.66 -13.71 18.38
N GLY A 391 1.50 -13.41 17.81
CA GLY A 391 0.57 -12.44 18.36
C GLY A 391 -0.01 -12.89 19.70
N LYS A 392 -0.18 -11.95 20.63
CA LYS A 392 -0.82 -12.16 21.94
C LYS A 392 -2.33 -11.93 21.91
N GLY A 393 -2.85 -11.30 20.86
CA GLY A 393 -4.28 -11.00 20.71
C GLY A 393 -4.74 -9.84 21.61
N ASP A 394 -3.97 -8.76 21.68
CA ASP A 394 -4.34 -7.57 22.43
C ASP A 394 -5.52 -6.84 21.74
N PRO A 395 -6.69 -6.70 22.40
CA PRO A 395 -7.84 -6.04 21.80
C PRO A 395 -7.63 -4.53 21.63
N VAL A 396 -6.78 -3.90 22.47
CA VAL A 396 -6.50 -2.46 22.41
C VAL A 396 -5.75 -2.10 21.13
N SER A 397 -4.83 -2.96 20.67
CA SER A 397 -4.18 -2.82 19.37
C SER A 397 -5.03 -3.30 18.20
N ILE A 398 -6.28 -3.73 18.43
CA ILE A 398 -7.15 -4.37 17.44
C ILE A 398 -6.43 -5.59 16.85
N ASN A 399 -5.86 -6.42 17.74
CA ASN A 399 -5.09 -7.62 17.38
C ASN A 399 -4.02 -7.32 16.33
N SER A 400 -3.23 -6.26 16.51
CA SER A 400 -2.22 -5.82 15.54
C SER A 400 -0.86 -5.56 16.16
N ALA A 401 0.19 -5.61 15.35
CA ALA A 401 1.57 -5.28 15.71
C ALA A 401 2.26 -4.48 14.58
N SER A 402 3.46 -3.97 14.84
CA SER A 402 4.30 -3.31 13.82
C SER A 402 4.59 -4.24 12.65
N HIS A 403 4.85 -3.69 11.46
CA HIS A 403 5.27 -4.49 10.31
C HIS A 403 6.78 -4.54 10.10
N GLY A 404 7.56 -3.64 10.70
CA GLY A 404 9.00 -3.58 10.52
C GLY A 404 9.66 -2.53 11.40
N ALA A 405 10.86 -2.07 11.06
CA ALA A 405 11.53 -1.00 11.81
C ALA A 405 10.87 0.38 11.60
N GLY A 406 10.31 0.65 10.42
CA GLY A 406 9.79 1.97 10.05
C GLY A 406 10.89 3.00 9.77
N ARG A 407 10.57 4.03 8.98
CA ARG A 407 11.55 5.02 8.54
C ARG A 407 11.79 6.11 9.59
N LEU A 408 13.01 6.61 9.65
CA LEU A 408 13.44 7.80 10.39
C LEU A 408 13.48 9.06 9.53
N MET A 409 13.50 8.90 8.20
CA MET A 409 13.58 10.01 7.26
C MET A 409 12.98 9.66 5.90
N SER A 410 12.53 10.69 5.18
CA SER A 410 12.03 10.55 3.81
C SER A 410 13.09 10.03 2.85
N ARG A 411 12.65 9.44 1.73
CA ARG A 411 13.55 8.97 0.67
C ARG A 411 14.39 10.11 0.12
N THR A 412 13.77 11.27 -0.10
CA THR A 412 14.45 12.49 -0.55
C THR A 412 15.56 12.92 0.43
N LYS A 413 15.28 12.91 1.74
CA LYS A 413 16.30 13.28 2.75
C LYS A 413 17.45 12.27 2.78
N ALA A 414 17.16 10.97 2.67
CA ALA A 414 18.18 9.93 2.62
C ALA A 414 19.13 10.09 1.41
N LEU A 415 18.57 10.29 0.21
CA LEU A 415 19.35 10.49 -1.02
C LEU A 415 20.28 11.72 -0.95
N ASN A 416 19.87 12.76 -0.23
CA ASN A 416 20.62 14.00 -0.11
C ASN A 416 21.65 14.01 1.04
N SER A 417 21.50 13.13 2.04
CA SER A 417 22.31 13.17 3.27
C SER A 417 23.25 11.98 3.45
N LEU A 418 22.93 10.83 2.85
CA LEU A 418 23.74 9.63 2.95
C LEU A 418 24.73 9.53 1.79
N ASN A 419 25.86 8.86 2.01
CA ASN A 419 26.81 8.53 0.95
C ASN A 419 27.03 7.01 0.87
N LYS A 420 27.41 6.54 -0.32
CA LYS A 420 27.53 5.11 -0.62
C LYS A 420 28.70 4.43 0.11
N GLN A 421 29.75 5.18 0.46
CA GLN A 421 30.93 4.63 1.12
C GLN A 421 30.61 4.24 2.56
N ASP A 422 29.89 5.09 3.29
CA ASP A 422 29.47 4.83 4.66
C ASP A 422 28.49 3.66 4.74
N VAL A 423 27.53 3.60 3.79
CA VAL A 423 26.61 2.45 3.71
C VAL A 423 27.37 1.16 3.44
N LYS A 424 28.33 1.17 2.50
CA LYS A 424 29.16 -0.01 2.20
C LYS A 424 30.00 -0.44 3.41
N LYS A 425 30.57 0.51 4.14
CA LYS A 425 31.34 0.25 5.37
C LYS A 425 30.45 -0.39 6.44
N MET A 426 29.28 0.19 6.71
CA MET A 426 28.32 -0.37 7.67
C MET A 426 27.89 -1.80 7.32
N LEU A 427 27.59 -2.07 6.05
CA LEU A 427 27.23 -3.42 5.60
C LEU A 427 28.40 -4.41 5.78
N ALA A 428 29.62 -3.99 5.45
CA ALA A 428 30.82 -4.80 5.65
C ALA A 428 31.07 -5.11 7.14
N ASP A 429 30.91 -4.11 8.03
CA ASP A 429 31.06 -4.27 9.48
C ASP A 429 30.04 -5.25 10.06
N LYS A 430 28.87 -5.41 9.41
CA LYS A 430 27.83 -6.39 9.78
C LYS A 430 27.93 -7.72 9.02
N GLY A 431 28.91 -7.86 8.12
CA GLY A 431 29.08 -9.05 7.29
C GLY A 431 27.92 -9.29 6.34
N VAL A 432 27.33 -8.20 5.81
CA VAL A 432 26.21 -8.25 4.86
C VAL A 432 26.70 -7.94 3.45
N THR A 433 26.36 -8.81 2.51
CA THR A 433 26.53 -8.57 1.08
C THR A 433 25.24 -8.02 0.49
N MET A 434 25.27 -6.77 0.02
CA MET A 434 24.14 -6.16 -0.68
C MET A 434 24.33 -6.21 -2.21
N ILE A 435 23.27 -6.55 -2.93
CA ILE A 435 23.19 -6.61 -4.38
C ILE A 435 22.08 -5.64 -4.82
N GLY A 436 22.43 -4.65 -5.64
CA GLY A 436 21.53 -3.54 -5.94
C GLY A 436 21.39 -2.62 -4.72
N GLY A 437 20.18 -2.11 -4.50
CA GLY A 437 19.88 -1.19 -3.41
C GLY A 437 20.30 0.24 -3.72
N ASP A 438 19.63 1.18 -3.08
CA ASP A 438 19.93 2.61 -3.21
C ASP A 438 19.92 3.28 -1.83
N LEU A 439 20.41 4.52 -1.77
CA LEU A 439 20.61 5.23 -0.49
C LEU A 439 19.31 5.48 0.27
N ASP A 440 18.17 5.52 -0.43
CA ASP A 440 16.85 5.67 0.18
C ASP A 440 16.39 4.44 0.97
N GLU A 441 17.05 3.30 0.82
CA GLU A 441 16.77 2.05 1.53
C GLU A 441 17.98 1.55 2.35
N ALA A 442 18.98 2.41 2.57
CA ALA A 442 20.12 2.11 3.41
C ALA A 442 19.71 1.82 4.87
N PRO A 443 20.41 0.95 5.61
CA PRO A 443 20.05 0.60 6.99
C PRO A 443 19.85 1.79 7.94
N MET A 444 20.59 2.88 7.69
CA MET A 444 20.57 4.13 8.46
C MET A 444 19.24 4.90 8.38
N VAL A 445 18.40 4.63 7.39
CA VAL A 445 17.11 5.34 7.22
C VAL A 445 16.01 4.74 8.08
N TYR A 446 16.26 3.60 8.72
CA TYR A 446 15.30 2.84 9.52
C TYR A 446 15.54 3.04 11.01
N LYS A 447 14.47 2.98 11.81
CA LYS A 447 14.57 2.99 13.27
C LYS A 447 15.37 1.78 13.77
N ASP A 448 15.79 1.84 15.03
CA ASP A 448 16.34 0.67 15.70
C ASP A 448 15.23 -0.35 15.95
N ILE A 449 15.33 -1.50 15.28
CA ILE A 449 14.33 -2.57 15.39
C ILE A 449 14.19 -3.09 16.83
N HIS A 450 15.24 -3.04 17.64
CA HIS A 450 15.16 -3.51 19.02
C HIS A 450 14.24 -2.63 19.87
N GLN A 451 14.29 -1.32 19.67
CA GLN A 451 13.38 -0.37 20.34
C GLN A 451 11.93 -0.55 19.88
N VAL A 452 11.72 -0.86 18.59
CA VAL A 452 10.38 -1.15 18.05
C VAL A 452 9.80 -2.42 18.67
N ILE A 453 10.58 -3.49 18.80
CA ILE A 453 10.16 -4.74 19.47
C ILE A 453 9.92 -4.51 20.96
N GLU A 454 10.81 -3.78 21.64
CA GLU A 454 10.66 -3.46 23.07
C GLU A 454 9.35 -2.70 23.35
N ALA A 455 8.99 -1.75 22.47
CA ALA A 455 7.78 -0.93 22.62
C ALA A 455 6.45 -1.69 22.40
N GLN A 456 6.48 -2.95 22.01
CA GLN A 456 5.30 -3.78 21.73
C GLN A 456 5.37 -5.18 22.36
N GLN A 457 6.15 -5.36 23.43
CA GLN A 457 6.24 -6.64 24.14
C GLN A 457 4.87 -7.14 24.62
N ASP A 458 3.89 -6.26 24.85
CA ASP A 458 2.54 -6.64 25.22
C ASP A 458 1.72 -7.21 24.05
N LEU A 459 2.12 -6.92 22.79
CA LEU A 459 1.40 -7.31 21.57
C LEU A 459 1.88 -8.63 21.00
N VAL A 460 3.16 -8.95 21.19
CA VAL A 460 3.80 -10.10 20.55
C VAL A 460 4.77 -10.84 21.46
N GLU A 461 4.98 -12.11 21.18
CA GLU A 461 6.04 -12.95 21.72
C GLU A 461 7.07 -13.24 20.62
N VAL A 462 8.36 -13.06 20.89
CA VAL A 462 9.43 -13.34 19.92
C VAL A 462 9.78 -14.83 19.96
N LEU A 463 9.69 -15.50 18.82
CA LEU A 463 10.00 -16.92 18.68
C LEU A 463 11.38 -17.17 18.03
N GLY A 464 11.85 -16.21 17.23
CA GLY A 464 13.14 -16.33 16.55
C GLY A 464 13.68 -15.01 16.05
N LYS A 465 15.01 -14.97 15.86
CA LYS A 465 15.74 -13.79 15.38
C LYS A 465 16.43 -14.11 14.06
N PHE A 466 16.02 -13.40 13.01
CA PHE A 466 16.58 -13.53 11.66
C PHE A 466 17.70 -12.51 11.47
N THR A 467 18.86 -12.95 11.00
CA THR A 467 20.00 -12.08 10.69
C THR A 467 20.27 -12.10 9.18
N PRO A 468 20.06 -10.99 8.45
CA PRO A 468 20.33 -10.95 7.02
C PRO A 468 21.83 -11.07 6.73
N LYS A 469 22.18 -11.70 5.60
CA LYS A 469 23.58 -11.91 5.18
C LYS A 469 23.82 -11.60 3.71
N ILE A 470 22.89 -11.97 2.83
CA ILE A 470 22.98 -11.66 1.40
C ILE A 470 21.64 -11.08 0.98
N VAL A 471 21.62 -9.78 0.70
CA VAL A 471 20.40 -9.02 0.41
C VAL A 471 20.39 -8.63 -1.06
N ARG A 472 19.33 -8.97 -1.78
CA ARG A 472 19.09 -8.45 -3.14
C ARG A 472 17.90 -7.51 -3.15
N MET A 473 18.12 -6.33 -3.72
CA MET A 473 17.11 -5.31 -3.97
C MET A 473 17.17 -4.87 -5.44
N ALA A 474 16.25 -4.00 -5.84
CA ALA A 474 16.33 -3.35 -7.14
C ALA A 474 17.54 -2.42 -7.22
N ASP A 475 18.10 -2.29 -8.41
CA ASP A 475 19.07 -1.24 -8.69
C ASP A 475 18.44 0.16 -8.56
N PRO A 476 19.24 1.20 -8.27
CA PRO A 476 18.79 2.59 -8.26
C PRO A 476 18.01 2.97 -9.53
N ASP A 477 16.71 3.31 -9.40
CA ASP A 477 15.91 3.80 -10.53
C ASP A 477 16.09 5.32 -10.63
N ARG A 478 16.84 5.77 -11.63
CA ARG A 478 17.15 7.20 -11.84
C ARG A 478 16.03 7.98 -12.54
N ARG A 479 14.86 7.38 -12.78
CA ARG A 479 13.70 8.11 -13.33
C ARG A 479 13.06 8.97 -12.23
N LYS A 480 13.12 10.30 -12.38
CA LYS A 480 12.53 11.27 -11.42
C LYS A 480 11.02 11.02 -11.25
N GLY A 481 10.57 10.85 -10.00
CA GLY A 481 9.14 10.87 -9.61
C GLY A 481 8.41 9.53 -9.54
N SER A 482 9.10 8.38 -9.55
CA SER A 482 8.46 7.05 -9.53
C SER A 482 8.26 6.43 -8.14
N ARG A 483 8.71 7.08 -7.08
CA ARG A 483 8.65 6.57 -5.70
C ARG A 483 7.90 7.57 -4.84
N GLU A 484 6.86 7.09 -4.16
CA GLU A 484 6.13 7.84 -3.13
C GLU A 484 7.07 8.08 -1.92
N ASP A 485 7.03 9.29 -1.34
CA ASP A 485 7.84 9.65 -0.16
C ASP A 485 7.27 9.03 1.12
#